data_AF-A0A382PX09-F1
#
_entry.id   AF-A0A382PX09-F1
#
_cell.length_a   1.000
_cell.length_b   1.000
_cell.length_c   1.000
_cell.angle_alpha   90.00
_cell.angle_beta   90.00
_cell.angle_gamma   90.00
#
_symmetry.space_group_name_H-M   'P 1'
#
loop_
_entity.id
_entity.type
_entity.pdbx_description
1 polymer ?
#
loop_
_entity_poly.entity_id
_entity_poly.type
_entity_poly.pdbx_seq_one_letter_code
_entity_poly.pdbx_strand_id
1 'polypeptide(L)'
;MFAGVIVGMAAPNPKQEGERLFSLKVKQIFSSKCFACHGEDPKKIKGEFDLTTQEGLIKGGESEEPAVVPGKPAASPIVLSIERKDEDFLMPPKEN
;
A
#
# COMPACT_ATOMS: atom_id res chain seq x y z
N MET A 1 -38.47 15.82 30.85
CA MET A 1 -37.50 16.56 30.03
C MET A 1 -36.29 15.65 29.78
N PHE A 2 -36.33 14.80 28.76
CA PHE A 2 -35.15 14.09 28.27
C PHE A 2 -35.11 14.34 26.77
N ALA A 3 -34.33 15.36 26.37
CA ALA A 3 -34.08 15.65 24.97
C ALA A 3 -33.21 14.51 24.42
N GLY A 4 -33.83 13.63 23.62
CA GLY A 4 -33.14 12.55 22.93
C GLY A 4 -32.15 13.14 21.92
N VAL A 5 -30.86 12.87 22.14
CA VAL A 5 -29.81 13.14 21.16
C VAL A 5 -30.00 12.16 20.02
N ILE A 6 -30.52 12.67 18.90
CA ILE A 6 -30.61 11.95 17.64
C ILE A 6 -29.19 11.89 17.08
N VAL A 7 -28.45 10.82 17.36
CA VAL A 7 -27.18 10.55 16.71
C VAL A 7 -27.50 10.19 15.25
N GLY A 8 -27.36 11.17 14.36
CA GLY A 8 -27.45 10.95 12.93
C GLY A 8 -26.39 9.94 12.50
N MET A 9 -26.82 8.82 11.94
CA MET A 9 -25.91 7.83 11.34
C MET A 9 -25.29 8.45 10.08
N ALA A 10 -24.09 9.02 10.21
CA ALA A 10 -23.30 9.42 9.06
C ALA A 10 -22.93 8.17 8.25
N ALA A 11 -23.16 8.21 6.93
CA ALA A 11 -22.75 7.14 6.03
C ALA A 11 -21.23 6.89 6.14
N PRO A 12 -20.75 5.64 6.02
CA PRO A 12 -19.34 5.33 6.15
C PRO A 12 -18.52 6.07 5.08
N ASN A 13 -17.52 6.83 5.51
CA ASN A 13 -16.59 7.53 4.63
C ASN A 13 -15.64 6.50 3.99
N PRO A 14 -15.63 6.34 2.65
CA PRO A 14 -14.79 5.36 1.97
C PRO A 14 -13.29 5.52 2.27
N LYS A 15 -12.81 6.76 2.47
CA LYS A 15 -11.41 7.03 2.84
C LYS A 15 -11.08 6.51 4.24
N GLN A 16 -11.96 6.77 5.21
CA GLN A 16 -11.77 6.30 6.59
C GLN A 16 -11.82 4.78 6.69
N GLU A 17 -12.73 4.14 5.95
CA GLU A 17 -12.77 2.67 5.91
C GLU A 17 -11.53 2.10 5.19
N GLY A 18 -11.06 2.74 4.12
CA GLY A 18 -9.82 2.38 3.45
C GLY A 18 -8.59 2.45 4.36
N GLU A 19 -8.44 3.54 5.12
CA GLU A 19 -7.35 3.71 6.11
C GLU A 19 -7.41 2.65 7.21
N ARG A 20 -8.62 2.35 7.71
CA ARG A 20 -8.86 1.30 8.71
C ARG A 20 -8.49 -0.08 8.16
N LEU A 21 -8.95 -0.43 6.96
CA LEU A 21 -8.62 -1.69 6.30
C LEU A 21 -7.12 -1.81 6.04
N PHE A 22 -6.47 -0.76 5.53
CA PHE A 22 -5.03 -0.74 5.33
C PHE A 22 -4.28 -1.02 6.64
N SER A 23 -4.62 -0.30 7.70
CA SER A 23 -3.97 -0.44 9.00
C SER A 23 -4.15 -1.83 9.60
N LEU A 24 -5.34 -2.40 9.48
CA LEU A 24 -5.69 -3.69 10.10
C LEU A 24 -5.30 -4.91 9.27
N LYS A 25 -5.18 -4.78 7.93
CA LYS A 25 -5.04 -5.93 7.03
C LYS A 25 -3.78 -5.88 6.15
N VAL A 26 -3.29 -4.70 5.82
CA VAL A 26 -2.25 -4.53 4.79
C VAL A 26 -0.92 -4.14 5.41
N LYS A 27 -0.91 -3.18 6.34
CA LYS A 27 0.32 -2.59 6.91
C LYS A 27 1.27 -3.62 7.50
N GLN A 28 0.75 -4.62 8.22
CA GLN A 28 1.58 -5.67 8.83
C GLN A 28 2.29 -6.53 7.76
N ILE A 29 1.61 -6.83 6.65
CA ILE A 29 2.18 -7.60 5.55
C ILE A 29 3.33 -6.80 4.93
N PHE A 30 3.08 -5.53 4.60
CA PHE A 30 4.09 -4.65 4.01
C PHE A 30 5.28 -4.41 4.94
N SER A 31 5.04 -4.24 6.24
CA SER A 31 6.11 -4.13 7.22
C SER A 31 6.98 -5.38 7.29
N SER A 32 6.39 -6.57 7.18
CA SER A 32 7.14 -7.82 7.28
C SER A 32 7.84 -8.25 5.98
N LYS A 33 7.40 -7.76 4.81
CA LYS A 33 7.84 -8.26 3.50
C LYS A 33 8.40 -7.21 2.54
N CYS A 34 8.06 -5.93 2.71
CA CYS A 34 8.32 -4.89 1.71
C CYS A 34 9.15 -3.72 2.27
N PHE A 35 8.83 -3.21 3.46
CA PHE A 35 9.41 -1.97 3.98
C PHE A 35 10.93 -2.05 4.23
N ALA A 36 11.47 -3.24 4.50
CA ALA A 36 12.91 -3.41 4.68
C ALA A 36 13.76 -2.92 3.48
N CYS A 37 13.20 -2.97 2.26
CA CYS A 37 13.85 -2.44 1.04
C CYS A 37 13.11 -1.26 0.40
N HIS A 38 11.84 -1.03 0.74
CA HIS A 38 11.01 0.03 0.15
C HIS A 38 10.35 0.89 1.22
N GLY A 39 11.11 1.35 2.23
CA GLY A 39 10.74 2.53 3.02
C GLY A 39 11.25 2.64 4.46
N GLU A 40 11.46 1.55 5.22
CA GLU A 40 11.75 1.60 6.66
C GLU A 40 13.03 2.40 7.01
N ASP A 41 14.07 2.24 6.20
CA ASP A 41 15.32 2.99 6.30
C ASP A 41 15.60 3.69 4.96
N PRO A 42 15.58 5.04 4.91
CA PRO A 42 15.89 5.80 3.69
C PRO A 42 17.22 5.43 3.03
N LYS A 43 18.21 4.95 3.80
CA LYS A 43 19.52 4.54 3.27
C LYS A 43 19.50 3.16 2.61
N LYS A 44 18.43 2.39 2.78
CA LYS A 44 18.24 1.03 2.24
C LYS A 44 17.15 0.96 1.18
N ILE A 45 16.55 2.10 0.82
CA ILE A 45 15.54 2.18 -0.23
C ILE A 45 16.14 1.71 -1.55
N LYS A 46 15.52 0.69 -2.15
CA LYS A 46 15.85 0.18 -3.49
C LYS A 46 14.87 0.73 -4.52
N GLY A 47 15.36 0.93 -5.74
CA GLY A 47 14.56 1.35 -6.89
C GLY A 47 13.89 2.72 -6.72
N GLU A 48 14.45 3.60 -5.89
CA GLU A 48 13.89 4.91 -5.51
C GLU A 48 12.42 4.87 -5.03
N PHE A 49 11.96 3.71 -4.57
CA PHE A 49 10.54 3.46 -4.30
C PHE A 49 10.25 3.38 -2.80
N ASP A 50 9.45 4.33 -2.31
CA ASP A 50 8.94 4.35 -0.94
C ASP A 50 7.48 3.89 -0.87
N LEU A 51 7.25 2.74 -0.23
CA LEU A 51 5.94 2.11 -0.09
C LEU A 51 5.23 2.55 1.21
N THR A 52 5.88 3.34 2.07
CA THR A 52 5.33 3.74 3.37
C THR A 52 4.35 4.90 3.29
N THR A 53 4.33 5.61 2.16
CA THR A 53 3.46 6.76 1.88
C THR A 53 2.51 6.48 0.72
N GLN A 54 1.34 7.11 0.73
CA GLN A 54 0.39 7.00 -0.38
C GLN A 54 0.97 7.66 -1.65
N GLU A 55 1.68 8.76 -1.47
CA GLU A 55 2.35 9.51 -2.52
C GLU A 55 3.42 8.66 -3.20
N GLY A 56 4.25 7.95 -2.43
CA GLY A 56 5.27 7.05 -2.98
C GLY A 56 4.66 5.88 -3.76
N LEU A 57 3.56 5.29 -3.28
CA LEU A 57 2.79 4.27 -4.00
C LEU A 57 2.27 4.74 -5.37
N ILE A 58 1.84 5.99 -5.45
CA ILE A 58 1.28 6.58 -6.69
C ILE A 58 2.41 7.07 -7.62
N LYS A 59 3.46 7.67 -7.07
CA LYS A 59 4.62 8.15 -7.84
C LYS A 59 5.40 6.98 -8.44
N GLY A 60 5.47 5.86 -7.71
CA GLY A 60 6.40 4.78 -8.03
C GLY A 60 7.83 5.12 -7.61
N GLY A 61 8.79 4.45 -8.26
CA GLY A 61 10.22 4.68 -8.07
C GLY A 61 10.90 4.95 -9.41
N GLU A 62 11.99 4.24 -9.69
CA GLU A 62 12.71 4.30 -10.98
C GLU A 62 11.84 3.97 -12.20
N SER A 63 10.72 3.26 -12.01
CA SER A 63 9.77 2.99 -13.08
C SER A 63 8.98 4.23 -13.51
N GLU A 64 8.89 5.26 -12.66
CA GLU A 64 8.01 6.44 -12.82
C GLU A 64 6.51 6.12 -13.01
N GLU A 65 6.14 4.86 -12.77
CA GLU A 65 4.78 4.33 -12.92
C GLU A 65 4.18 3.94 -11.55
N PRO A 66 2.87 4.14 -11.32
CA PRO A 66 2.24 3.80 -10.04
C PRO A 66 2.37 2.33 -9.69
N ALA A 67 2.83 2.03 -8.48
CA ALA A 67 2.89 0.66 -7.96
C ALA A 67 1.49 0.09 -7.66
N VAL A 68 0.52 0.97 -7.41
CA VAL A 68 -0.90 0.65 -7.21
C VAL A 68 -1.73 1.50 -8.16
N VAL A 69 -2.54 0.85 -8.99
CA VAL A 69 -3.51 1.49 -9.88
C VAL A 69 -4.90 1.36 -9.25
N PRO A 70 -5.50 2.46 -8.73
CA PRO A 70 -6.80 2.40 -8.06
C PRO A 70 -7.88 1.77 -8.94
N GLY A 71 -8.60 0.79 -8.40
CA GLY A 71 -9.66 0.06 -9.10
C GLY A 71 -9.18 -0.97 -10.14
N LYS A 72 -7.86 -1.10 -10.38
CA LYS A 72 -7.30 -2.05 -11.36
C LYS A 72 -6.17 -2.89 -10.72
N PRO A 73 -6.50 -3.83 -9.82
CA PRO A 73 -5.49 -4.61 -9.11
C PRO A 73 -4.58 -5.42 -10.05
N ALA A 74 -5.13 -6.02 -11.11
CA ALA A 74 -4.35 -6.80 -12.09
C ALA A 74 -3.35 -5.96 -12.90
N ALA A 75 -3.52 -4.63 -12.94
CA ALA A 75 -2.60 -3.71 -13.59
C ALA A 75 -1.60 -3.07 -12.60
N SER A 76 -1.64 -3.46 -11.32
CA SER A 76 -0.78 -2.89 -10.28
C SER A 76 0.49 -3.72 -10.12
N PRO A 77 1.70 -3.16 -10.34
CA PRO A 77 2.97 -3.87 -10.17
C PRO A 77 3.12 -4.58 -8.83
N ILE A 78 2.61 -3.98 -7.74
CA ILE A 78 2.66 -4.61 -6.42
C ILE A 78 1.93 -5.96 -6.36
N VAL A 79 0.86 -6.12 -7.13
CA VAL A 79 0.10 -7.38 -7.19
C VAL A 79 0.91 -8.42 -7.96
N LEU A 80 1.56 -8.02 -9.06
CA LEU A 80 2.46 -8.89 -9.83
C LEU A 80 3.61 -9.42 -8.95
N SER A 81 4.19 -8.54 -8.11
CA SER A 81 5.24 -8.93 -7.16
C SER A 81 4.79 -9.93 -6.11
N ILE A 82 3.54 -9.84 -5.65
CA ILE A 82 2.97 -10.77 -4.65
C ILE A 82 2.57 -12.10 -5.30
N GLU A 83 2.05 -12.07 -6.54
CA GLU A 83 1.66 -13.27 -7.27
C GLU A 83 2.85 -14.11 -7.72
N ARG A 84 4.01 -13.48 -7.93
CA ARG A 84 5.27 -14.14 -8.32
C ARG A 84 5.15 -15.02 -9.57
N LYS A 85 4.30 -14.62 -10.52
CA LYS A 85 4.11 -15.30 -11.81
C LYS A 85 5.02 -14.77 -12.91
N ASP A 86 5.52 -13.56 -12.73
CA ASP A 86 6.41 -12.86 -13.64
C ASP A 86 7.78 -12.72 -12.98
N GLU A 87 8.83 -13.15 -13.68
CA GLU A 87 10.20 -13.13 -13.16
C GLU A 87 10.73 -11.70 -13.00
N ASP A 88 10.24 -10.75 -13.81
CA ASP A 88 10.66 -9.36 -13.79
C ASP A 88 10.15 -8.61 -12.54
N PHE A 89 9.08 -9.10 -11.91
CA PHE A 89 8.45 -8.47 -10.75
C PHE A 89 8.76 -9.16 -9.41
N LEU A 90 9.63 -10.17 -9.40
CA LEU A 90 9.94 -10.92 -8.17
C LEU A 90 10.59 -10.04 -7.11
N MET A 91 9.86 -9.83 -6.00
CA MET A 91 10.35 -9.08 -4.84
C MET A 91 10.28 -9.93 -3.55
N PRO A 92 11.31 -9.88 -2.70
CA PRO A 92 12.65 -9.36 -3.00
C PRO A 92 13.31 -10.20 -4.12
N PRO A 93 14.28 -9.62 -4.86
CA PRO A 93 15.05 -10.36 -5.85
C PRO A 93 15.76 -11.56 -5.20
N LYS A 94 16.17 -12.56 -6.00
CA LYS A 94 16.91 -13.74 -5.54
C LYS A 94 18.35 -13.36 -5.15
N GLU A 95 18.50 -12.46 -4.18
CA GLU A 95 19.73 -12.17 -3.44
C GLU A 95 19.37 -11.25 -2.26
N ASN A 96 19.48 -11.80 -1.05
CA ASN A 96 19.77 -11.04 0.16
C ASN A 96 21.10 -11.54 0.69
#